data_AF-A0AAD6C4M8-F1
#
_entry.id   AF-A0AAD6C4M8-F1
#
_cell.length_a   1.000
_cell.length_b   1.000
_cell.length_c   1.000
_cell.angle_alpha   90.00
_cell.angle_beta   90.00
_cell.angle_gamma   90.00
#
_symmetry.space_group_name_H-M   'P 1'
#
loop_
_entity.id
_entity.type
_entity.pdbx_description
1 polymer ?
#
loop_
_entity_poly.entity_id
_entity_poly.type
_entity_poly.pdbx_seq_one_letter_code
_entity_poly.pdbx_strand_id
1 'polypeptide(L)'
;MESCPHRAPACCTRPGHGQATSAVQADGDHWLCILDSIKDEIFEIAHGEGHLGFHRAWHKMRGFVVHRGAKKFRTSIDQCDECREISVPNHKHYVNLSKL
;
A
#
# COMPACT_ATOMS: atom_id res chain seq x y z
N MET A 1 -5.48 -23.28 -5.23
CA MET A 1 -6.17 -22.02 -5.57
C MET A 1 -5.88 -21.06 -4.44
N GLU A 2 -4.80 -20.30 -4.57
CA GLU A 2 -4.36 -19.36 -3.53
C GLU A 2 -5.23 -18.11 -3.62
N SER A 3 -6.07 -17.92 -2.61
CA SER A 3 -6.88 -16.72 -2.46
C SER A 3 -5.95 -15.53 -2.25
N CYS A 4 -5.84 -14.65 -3.25
CA CYS A 4 -5.21 -13.34 -3.09
C CYS A 4 -5.82 -12.65 -1.86
N PRO A 5 -5.07 -12.38 -0.78
CA PRO A 5 -5.58 -11.79 0.46
C PRO A 5 -5.97 -10.30 0.32
N HIS A 6 -6.06 -9.80 -0.92
CA HIS A 6 -6.18 -8.39 -1.27
C HIS A 6 -7.27 -8.13 -2.30
N ARG A 7 -8.28 -9.02 -2.42
CA ARG A 7 -9.48 -8.65 -3.17
C ARG A 7 -10.22 -7.60 -2.35
N ALA A 8 -10.14 -6.35 -2.79
CA ALA A 8 -10.80 -5.24 -2.10
C ALA A 8 -12.28 -5.57 -1.86
N PRO A 9 -12.79 -5.33 -0.65
CA PRO A 9 -14.20 -5.56 -0.33
C PRO A 9 -15.09 -4.71 -1.23
N ALA A 10 -16.30 -5.21 -1.52
CA ALA A 10 -17.28 -4.53 -2.37
C ALA A 10 -17.65 -3.11 -1.88
N CYS A 11 -17.33 -2.74 -0.62
CA CYS A 11 -17.48 -1.37 -0.10
C CYS A 11 -16.76 -0.33 -1.00
N CYS A 12 -15.63 -0.71 -1.62
CA CYS A 12 -14.80 0.22 -2.38
C CYS A 12 -15.32 0.51 -3.80
N THR A 13 -16.39 -0.13 -4.26
CA THR A 13 -16.91 0.01 -5.63
C THR A 13 -18.03 1.05 -5.80
N ARG A 14 -18.55 1.64 -4.72
CA ARG A 14 -19.58 2.70 -4.82
C ARG A 14 -18.95 4.09 -4.67
N PRO A 15 -19.01 4.95 -5.70
CA PRO A 15 -18.62 6.34 -5.57
C PRO A 15 -19.73 7.09 -4.80
N GLY A 16 -19.39 7.66 -3.65
CA GLY A 16 -20.17 8.74 -3.05
C GLY A 16 -21.03 8.38 -1.86
N HIS A 17 -20.44 8.05 -0.71
CA HIS A 17 -20.99 8.42 0.61
C HIS A 17 -19.82 8.65 1.57
N GLY A 18 -19.68 9.88 2.06
CA GLY A 18 -18.57 10.33 2.90
C GLY A 18 -18.59 9.79 4.33
N GLN A 19 -18.53 8.48 4.50
CA GLN A 19 -18.35 7.83 5.80
C GLN A 19 -17.41 6.62 5.67
N ALA A 20 -16.50 6.45 6.64
CA ALA A 20 -15.73 5.22 6.76
C ALA A 20 -16.68 4.08 7.12
N THR A 21 -16.71 3.04 6.28
CA THR A 21 -17.58 1.87 6.48
C THR A 21 -16.75 0.67 6.88
N SER A 22 -17.27 -0.20 7.73
CA SER A 22 -16.62 -1.47 8.08
C SER A 22 -17.03 -2.56 7.07
N ALA A 23 -16.06 -3.35 6.60
CA ALA A 23 -16.29 -4.54 5.78
C ALA A 23 -15.79 -5.79 6.55
N VAL A 24 -16.57 -6.88 6.51
CA VAL A 24 -16.23 -8.11 7.24
C VAL A 24 -15.36 -9.01 6.36
N GLN A 25 -14.24 -9.48 6.92
CA GLN A 25 -13.36 -10.49 6.32
C GLN A 25 -13.99 -11.88 6.45
N ALA A 26 -13.52 -12.83 5.62
CA ALA A 26 -13.97 -14.22 5.69
C ALA A 26 -13.69 -14.89 7.05
N ASP A 27 -12.69 -14.39 7.79
CA ASP A 27 -12.27 -14.92 9.09
C ASP A 27 -13.02 -14.26 10.29
N GLY A 28 -13.97 -13.36 10.03
CA GLY A 28 -14.69 -12.61 11.07
C GLY A 28 -14.03 -11.30 11.51
N ASP A 29 -12.80 -11.04 11.06
CA ASP A 29 -12.11 -9.77 11.27
C ASP A 29 -12.74 -8.62 10.46
N HIS A 30 -12.56 -7.38 10.91
CA HIS A 30 -13.14 -6.21 10.25
C HIS A 30 -12.06 -5.38 9.53
N TRP A 31 -12.39 -4.91 8.33
CA TRP A 31 -11.63 -3.92 7.57
C TRP A 31 -12.31 -2.57 7.67
N LEU A 32 -11.53 -1.52 7.93
CA LEU A 32 -12.01 -0.14 7.87
C LEU A 32 -11.81 0.42 6.46
N CYS A 33 -12.90 0.65 5.74
CA CYS A 33 -12.87 1.29 4.43
C CYS A 33 -12.61 2.78 4.61
N ILE A 34 -11.45 3.24 4.16
CA ILE A 34 -10.94 4.60 4.29
C ILE A 34 -11.38 5.44 3.09
N LEU A 35 -11.81 6.68 3.36
CA LEU A 35 -12.17 7.64 2.31
C LEU A 35 -10.93 8.20 1.60
N ASP A 36 -11.08 8.55 0.33
CA ASP A 36 -9.99 9.14 -0.46
C ASP A 36 -9.50 10.49 0.08
N SER A 37 -10.27 11.18 0.93
CA SER A 37 -9.87 12.45 1.55
C SER A 37 -8.86 12.30 2.67
N ILE A 38 -8.88 11.18 3.41
CA ILE A 38 -8.00 10.92 4.55
C ILE A 38 -6.88 9.92 4.21
N LYS A 39 -6.86 9.40 2.97
CA LYS A 39 -5.89 8.39 2.53
C LYS A 39 -4.44 8.89 2.67
N ASP A 40 -4.21 10.17 2.40
CA ASP A 40 -2.86 10.74 2.33
C ASP A 40 -2.28 10.87 3.74
N GLU A 41 -3.09 11.24 4.73
CA GLU A 41 -2.70 11.24 6.15
C GLU A 41 -2.31 9.83 6.63
N ILE A 42 -3.08 8.81 6.23
CA ILE A 42 -2.79 7.42 6.58
C ILE A 42 -1.52 6.92 5.90
N PHE A 43 -1.31 7.29 4.64
CA PHE A 43 -0.09 6.96 3.91
C PHE A 43 1.13 7.61 4.54
N GLU A 44 1.01 8.87 4.98
CA GLU A 44 2.07 9.58 5.69
C GLU A 44 2.41 8.90 7.02
N ILE A 45 1.41 8.51 7.81
CA ILE A 45 1.65 7.78 9.08
C ILE A 45 2.30 6.40 8.84
N ALA A 46 1.92 5.72 7.75
CA ALA A 46 2.43 4.40 7.42
C ALA A 46 3.86 4.43 6.85
N HIS A 47 4.16 5.42 6.01
CA HIS A 47 5.43 5.54 5.30
C HIS A 47 6.43 6.46 6.02
N GLY A 48 6.00 7.62 6.50
CA GLY A 48 6.83 8.69 7.04
C GLY A 48 7.60 8.32 8.31
N GLU A 49 7.04 7.46 9.16
CA GLU A 49 7.82 6.84 10.26
C GLU A 49 8.80 5.80 9.71
N GLY A 50 10.00 6.27 9.35
CA GLY A 50 11.13 5.43 8.95
C GLY A 50 11.24 5.14 7.46
N HIS A 51 10.51 5.86 6.59
CA HIS A 51 10.57 5.74 5.13
C HIS A 51 10.51 4.30 4.64
N LEU A 52 9.60 3.54 5.23
CA LEU A 52 9.51 2.11 5.00
C LEU A 52 9.11 1.83 3.54
N GLY A 53 9.80 0.87 2.92
CA GLY A 53 9.46 0.40 1.58
C GLY A 53 8.07 -0.21 1.51
N PHE A 54 7.49 -0.24 0.29
CA PHE A 54 6.08 -0.59 0.03
C PHE A 54 5.56 -1.77 0.83
N HIS A 55 6.23 -2.92 0.80
CA HIS A 55 5.73 -4.13 1.48
C HIS A 55 5.63 -3.99 3.00
N ARG A 56 6.60 -3.29 3.63
CA ARG A 56 6.62 -3.11 5.09
C ARG A 56 5.55 -2.11 5.53
N ALA A 57 5.48 -0.97 4.85
CA ALA A 57 4.49 0.05 5.16
C ALA A 57 3.05 -0.42 4.83
N TRP A 58 2.88 -1.19 3.75
CA TRP A 58 1.59 -1.81 3.40
C TRP A 58 1.14 -2.83 4.45
N HIS A 59 2.08 -3.59 5.03
CA HIS A 59 1.77 -4.51 6.12
C HIS A 59 1.36 -3.78 7.41
N LYS A 60 1.96 -2.61 7.70
CA LYS A 60 1.57 -1.75 8.85
C LYS A 60 0.11 -1.26 8.73
N MET A 61 -0.38 -1.07 7.52
CA MET A 61 -1.77 -0.69 7.23
C MET A 61 -2.76 -1.85 7.20
N ARG A 62 -2.38 -3.06 7.65
CA ARG A 62 -3.28 -4.20 7.72
C ARG A 62 -4.48 -3.87 8.60
N GLY A 63 -5.69 -4.03 8.06
CA GLY A 63 -6.94 -3.65 8.72
C GLY A 63 -7.60 -2.41 8.08
N PHE A 64 -6.87 -1.63 7.30
CA PHE A 64 -7.43 -0.55 6.49
C PHE A 64 -7.58 -0.96 5.04
N VAL A 65 -8.62 -0.46 4.39
CA VAL A 65 -8.87 -0.67 2.98
C VAL A 65 -9.11 0.67 2.31
N VAL A 66 -8.23 1.01 1.38
CA VAL A 66 -8.36 2.19 0.51
C VAL A 66 -8.71 1.73 -0.90
N HIS A 67 -9.66 2.39 -1.56
CA HIS A 67 -9.98 2.09 -2.95
C HIS A 67 -8.76 2.32 -3.85
N ARG A 68 -8.30 1.25 -4.53
CA ARG A 68 -7.04 1.22 -5.29
C ARG A 68 -5.82 1.61 -4.44
N GLY A 69 -5.88 1.32 -3.14
CA GLY A 69 -4.90 1.73 -2.14
C GLY A 69 -3.47 1.33 -2.50
N ALA A 70 -3.24 0.07 -2.89
CA ALA A 70 -1.90 -0.41 -3.24
C ALA A 70 -1.26 0.39 -4.39
N LYS A 71 -2.04 0.71 -5.42
CA LYS A 71 -1.56 1.51 -6.56
C LYS A 71 -1.25 2.94 -6.13
N LYS A 72 -2.18 3.57 -5.40
CA LYS A 72 -2.03 4.96 -4.91
C LYS A 72 -0.87 5.09 -3.93
N PHE A 73 -0.70 4.11 -3.04
CA PHE A 73 0.36 4.09 -2.05
C PHE A 73 1.74 3.94 -2.68
N ARG A 74 1.86 3.09 -3.71
CA ARG A 74 3.12 2.96 -4.45
C ARG A 74 3.52 4.28 -5.11
N THR A 75 2.56 4.97 -5.74
CA THR A 75 2.79 6.31 -6.30
C THR A 75 3.19 7.32 -5.23
N SER A 76 2.59 7.26 -4.04
CA SER A 76 2.95 8.15 -2.92
C SER A 76 4.38 7.93 -2.43
N ILE A 77 4.84 6.67 -2.32
CA ILE A 77 6.24 6.36 -1.97
C ILE A 77 7.19 6.83 -3.08
N ASP A 78 6.84 6.58 -4.35
CA ASP A 78 7.67 7.01 -5.50
C ASP A 78 7.82 8.55 -5.58
N GLN A 79 6.89 9.30 -4.97
CA GLN A 79 6.90 10.76 -4.88
C GLN A 79 7.59 11.30 -3.62
N CYS A 80 8.03 10.44 -2.69
CA CYS A 80 8.72 10.87 -1.48
C CYS A 80 10.15 11.34 -1.81
N ASP A 81 10.44 12.61 -1.53
CA ASP A 81 11.74 13.21 -1.82
C ASP A 81 12.88 12.55 -1.01
N GLU A 82 12.68 12.28 0.27
CA GLU A 82 13.68 11.63 1.14
C GLU A 82 14.03 10.23 0.64
N CYS A 83 13.03 9.45 0.24
CA CYS A 83 13.26 8.13 -0.36
C CYS A 83 14.01 8.23 -1.69
N ARG A 84 13.72 9.26 -2.49
CA ARG A 84 14.36 9.46 -3.79
C ARG A 84 15.83 9.86 -3.65
N GLU A 85 16.17 10.64 -2.62
CA GLU A 85 17.56 11.02 -2.31
C GLU A 85 18.37 9.84 -1.76
N ILE A 86 17.76 9.00 -0.91
CA ILE A 86 18.43 7.86 -0.26
C ILE A 86 18.47 6.62 -1.17
N SER A 87 17.56 6.53 -2.16
CA SER A 87 17.43 5.37 -3.03
C SER A 87 18.72 5.07 -3.80
N VAL A 88 19.44 4.07 -3.33
CA VAL A 88 20.62 3.53 -4.03
C VAL A 88 20.16 2.82 -5.30
N PRO A 89 20.74 3.13 -6.47
CA PRO A 89 20.48 2.37 -7.68
C PRO A 89 20.73 0.88 -7.44
N ASN A 90 19.78 0.03 -7.81
CA ASN A 90 20.02 -1.41 -7.81
C ASN A 90 21.28 -1.68 -8.63
N HIS A 91 22.22 -2.39 -8.01
CA HIS A 91 23.48 -2.73 -8.67
C HIS A 91 23.16 -3.35 -10.03
N LYS A 92 23.80 -2.89 -11.11
CA LYS A 92 23.69 -3.57 -12.40
C LYS A 92 24.00 -5.04 -12.15
N HIS A 93 23.09 -5.92 -12.59
CA HIS A 93 23.36 -7.35 -12.59
C HIS A 93 24.73 -7.55 -13.22
N TYR A 94 25.69 -8.08 -12.45
CA TYR A 94 26.98 -8.45 -12.98
C TYR A 94 26.71 -9.38 -14.16
N VAL A 95 27.09 -8.94 -15.36
CA VAL A 95 26.95 -9.72 -16.58
C VAL A 95 27.64 -11.05 -16.30
N ASN A 96 26.87 -12.15 -16.34
CA ASN A 96 27.26 -13.54 -16.11
C ASN A 96 28.77 -13.80 -16.12
N LEU A 97 29.34 -14.15 -14.96
CA LEU A 97 30.70 -14.68 -14.81
C LEU A 97 30.91 -16.03 -15.54
N SER A 98 29.85 -16.60 -16.13
CA SER A 98 29.83 -17.87 -16.86
C SER A 98 30.16 -17.76 -18.36
N LYS A 99 30.73 -16.63 -18.81
CA LYS A 99 31.22 -16.43 -20.19
C LYS A 99 32.72 -16.16 -20.30
N LEU A 100 33.51 -16.56 -19.31
CA LEU A 100 34.98 -16.63 -19.39
C LEU A 100 35.42 -17.99 -19.94
#